data_AF-A0A524FZJ1-F1
#
_entry.id   AF-A0A524FZJ1-F1
#
_cell.length_a   1.000
_cell.length_b   1.000
_cell.length_c   1.000
_cell.angle_alpha   90.00
_cell.angle_beta   90.00
_cell.angle_gamma   90.00
#
_symmetry.space_group_name_H-M   'P 1'
#
loop_
_entity.id
_entity.type
_entity.pdbx_description
1 polymer ?
#
loop_
_entity_poly.entity_id
_entity_poly.type
_entity_poly.pdbx_seq_one_letter_code
_entity_poly.pdbx_strand_id
1 'polypeptide(L)'
;MELKKHNNQFSQRINLLDQISDTQLAKEFIEMHEVKCTECQEDRLRCATRPACKDRNFLNTMIEIGVEPEDLPNFCYSQNLEQIRRYVLEKKGRKMIDRRLPIKDLLSTLGVSSIRHFSTKFKKEWSNFSQVQENNVLLVAGDTLLFRFDFHRGIVTVNPTKDRIHSYDVFKLYCKLFSTYYEVESNIRDLTSNWWILSILLKDVDTANLRALQKSELAGAFEAIYYKEIDDKAQIDVEVIRNDSSTPLEAEHLQELFLKVSKLKK
;
A
#
# COMPACT_ATOMS: atom_id res chain seq x y z
N MET A 1 -8.91 -16.14 -21.82
CA MET A 1 -9.18 -15.90 -20.40
C MET A 1 -9.89 -17.13 -19.88
N GLU A 2 -9.28 -17.87 -18.97
CA GLU A 2 -9.85 -19.11 -18.42
C GLU A 2 -9.93 -19.02 -16.89
N LEU A 3 -10.69 -18.06 -16.34
CA LEU A 3 -10.61 -17.75 -14.91
C LEU A 3 -11.12 -18.90 -14.02
N LYS A 4 -12.03 -19.73 -14.55
CA LYS A 4 -12.66 -20.83 -13.81
C LYS A 4 -11.66 -21.86 -13.26
N LYS A 5 -10.49 -22.01 -13.86
CA LYS A 5 -9.46 -22.95 -13.35
C LYS A 5 -8.81 -22.45 -12.05
N HIS A 6 -8.97 -21.18 -11.70
CA HIS A 6 -8.39 -20.55 -10.51
C HIS A 6 -9.31 -20.53 -9.28
N ASN A 7 -10.50 -21.17 -9.34
CA ASN A 7 -11.46 -21.21 -8.24
C ASN A 7 -10.85 -21.72 -6.92
N ASN A 8 -10.02 -22.77 -7.00
CA ASN A 8 -9.38 -23.35 -5.82
C ASN A 8 -8.39 -22.38 -5.16
N GLN A 9 -7.62 -21.62 -5.96
CA GLN A 9 -6.69 -20.62 -5.44
C GLN A 9 -7.44 -19.46 -4.77
N PHE A 10 -8.57 -19.05 -5.34
CA PHE A 10 -9.41 -18.01 -4.75
C PHE A 10 -10.06 -18.47 -3.45
N SER A 11 -10.61 -19.69 -3.41
CA SER A 11 -11.17 -20.30 -2.20
C SER A 11 -10.16 -20.38 -1.05
N GLN A 12 -8.94 -20.88 -1.32
CA GLN A 12 -7.87 -20.96 -0.32
C GLN A 12 -7.47 -19.60 0.26
N ARG A 13 -7.65 -18.51 -0.51
CA ARG A 13 -7.30 -17.16 -0.10
C ARG A 13 -8.43 -16.43 0.64
N ILE A 14 -9.67 -16.77 0.35
CA ILE A 14 -10.85 -16.19 1.02
C ILE A 14 -10.97 -16.74 2.44
N ASN A 15 -10.96 -18.07 2.60
CA ASN A 15 -11.01 -18.78 3.88
C ASN A 15 -12.02 -18.17 4.88
N LEU A 16 -13.29 -18.07 4.46
CA LEU A 16 -14.38 -17.46 5.24
C LEU A 16 -15.27 -18.50 5.92
N LEU A 17 -15.53 -19.62 5.25
CA LEU A 17 -16.43 -20.68 5.71
C LEU A 17 -15.67 -22.01 5.78
N ASP A 18 -16.35 -23.12 5.49
CA ASP A 18 -15.70 -24.39 5.19
C ASP A 18 -15.21 -24.42 3.74
N GLN A 19 -14.26 -25.32 3.45
CA GLN A 19 -13.61 -25.43 2.14
C GLN A 19 -14.60 -25.64 0.99
N ILE A 20 -15.69 -26.40 1.20
CA ILE A 20 -16.67 -26.69 0.15
C ILE A 20 -17.46 -25.42 -0.16
N SER A 21 -17.96 -24.75 0.88
CA SER A 21 -18.69 -23.49 0.75
C SER A 21 -17.83 -22.39 0.12
N ASP A 22 -16.57 -22.25 0.53
CA ASP A 22 -15.64 -21.27 -0.05
C ASP A 22 -15.30 -21.57 -1.51
N THR A 23 -15.23 -22.85 -1.89
CA THR A 23 -15.02 -23.25 -3.29
C THR A 23 -16.21 -22.88 -4.16
N GLN A 24 -17.43 -23.11 -3.65
CA GLN A 24 -18.66 -22.75 -4.35
C GLN A 24 -18.79 -21.23 -4.49
N LEU A 25 -18.54 -20.48 -3.41
CA LEU A 25 -18.53 -19.01 -3.44
C LEU A 25 -17.50 -18.47 -4.43
N ALA A 26 -16.28 -19.03 -4.42
CA ALA A 26 -15.23 -18.64 -5.35
C ALA A 26 -15.66 -18.85 -6.81
N LYS A 27 -16.28 -19.99 -7.11
CA LYS A 27 -16.81 -20.30 -8.45
C LYS A 27 -17.89 -19.31 -8.88
N GLU A 28 -18.92 -19.09 -8.06
CA GLU A 28 -20.01 -18.17 -8.38
C GLU A 28 -19.50 -16.74 -8.59
N PHE A 29 -18.54 -16.32 -7.76
CA PHE A 29 -17.92 -15.00 -7.87
C PHE A 29 -17.13 -14.83 -9.16
N ILE A 30 -16.30 -15.82 -9.52
CA ILE A 30 -15.48 -15.79 -10.74
C ILE A 30 -16.38 -15.83 -11.98
N GLU A 31 -17.39 -16.71 -12.02
CA GLU A 31 -18.32 -16.80 -13.16
C GLU A 31 -19.08 -15.50 -13.40
N MET A 32 -19.61 -14.88 -12.33
CA MET A 32 -20.29 -13.59 -12.45
C MET A 32 -19.37 -12.48 -12.98
N HIS A 33 -18.12 -12.44 -12.52
CA HIS A 33 -17.18 -11.38 -12.91
C HIS A 33 -16.53 -11.63 -14.27
N GLU A 34 -16.38 -12.88 -14.70
CA GLU A 34 -15.88 -13.25 -16.04
C GLU A 34 -16.78 -12.69 -17.13
N VAL A 35 -18.11 -12.84 -17.00
CA VAL A 35 -19.09 -12.27 -17.95
C VAL A 35 -18.98 -10.74 -18.00
N LYS A 36 -19.06 -10.07 -16.84
CA LYS A 36 -18.96 -8.60 -16.76
C LYS A 36 -17.61 -8.07 -17.28
N CYS A 37 -16.54 -8.82 -17.05
CA CYS A 37 -15.21 -8.44 -17.52
C CYS A 37 -15.10 -8.58 -19.04
N THR A 38 -15.73 -9.59 -19.62
CA THR A 38 -15.78 -9.81 -21.07
C THR A 38 -16.53 -8.66 -21.75
N GLU A 39 -17.76 -8.36 -21.31
CA GLU A 39 -18.56 -7.23 -21.79
C GLU A 39 -17.81 -5.89 -21.65
N CYS A 40 -17.12 -5.68 -20.52
CA CYS A 40 -16.34 -4.48 -20.31
C CYS A 40 -15.17 -4.38 -21.30
N GLN A 41 -14.49 -5.48 -21.62
CA GLN A 41 -13.33 -5.48 -22.52
C GLN A 41 -13.69 -5.30 -23.99
N GLU A 42 -14.89 -5.69 -24.39
CA GLU A 42 -15.41 -5.44 -25.75
C GLU A 42 -15.54 -3.93 -26.02
N ASP A 43 -15.99 -3.15 -25.04
CA ASP A 43 -15.93 -1.69 -25.07
C ASP A 43 -14.56 -1.17 -24.59
N ARG A 44 -13.59 -1.16 -25.50
CA ARG A 44 -12.20 -0.72 -25.22
C ARG A 44 -12.12 0.68 -24.62
N LEU A 45 -12.95 1.62 -25.09
CA LEU A 45 -12.92 3.00 -24.60
C LEU A 45 -13.40 3.06 -23.14
N ARG A 46 -14.49 2.34 -22.83
CA ARG A 46 -14.99 2.21 -21.47
C ARG A 46 -13.99 1.51 -20.56
N CYS A 47 -13.42 0.37 -20.95
CA CYS A 47 -12.44 -0.35 -20.13
C CYS A 47 -11.17 0.49 -19.83
N ALA A 48 -10.74 1.33 -20.77
CA ALA A 48 -9.60 2.21 -20.57
C ALA A 48 -9.91 3.37 -19.61
N THR A 49 -11.09 3.98 -19.70
CA THR A 49 -11.41 5.25 -19.02
C THR A 49 -12.26 5.11 -17.76
N ARG A 50 -13.20 4.15 -17.77
CA ARG A 50 -14.23 3.88 -16.75
C ARG A 50 -14.53 2.37 -16.71
N PRO A 51 -13.57 1.52 -16.27
CA PRO A 51 -13.81 0.09 -16.18
C PRO A 51 -15.00 -0.21 -15.27
N ALA A 52 -15.75 -1.27 -15.61
CA ALA A 52 -16.95 -1.66 -14.85
C ALA A 52 -16.63 -2.01 -13.39
N CYS A 53 -15.41 -2.49 -13.12
CA CYS A 53 -14.90 -2.65 -11.77
C CYS A 53 -14.24 -1.35 -11.28
N LYS A 54 -14.79 -0.79 -10.18
CA LYS A 54 -14.20 0.35 -9.49
C LYS A 54 -12.74 0.04 -9.16
N ASP A 55 -11.87 0.97 -9.53
CA ASP A 55 -10.43 0.86 -9.31
C ASP A 55 -9.90 -0.53 -9.68
N ARG A 56 -10.34 -1.12 -10.79
CA ARG A 56 -9.88 -2.43 -11.28
C ARG A 56 -9.77 -3.50 -10.18
N ASN A 57 -10.61 -3.46 -9.14
CA ASN A 57 -10.43 -4.31 -7.95
C ASN A 57 -10.50 -5.80 -8.26
N PHE A 58 -11.30 -6.18 -9.26
CA PHE A 58 -11.33 -7.56 -9.74
C PHE A 58 -9.99 -8.00 -10.34
N LEU A 59 -9.35 -7.16 -11.16
CA LEU A 59 -8.01 -7.43 -11.69
C LEU A 59 -6.97 -7.54 -10.56
N ASN A 60 -7.00 -6.61 -9.59
CA ASN A 60 -6.16 -6.68 -8.40
C ASN A 60 -6.34 -8.01 -7.65
N THR A 61 -7.58 -8.51 -7.57
CA THR A 61 -7.92 -9.78 -6.91
C THR A 61 -7.34 -10.97 -7.67
N MET A 62 -7.45 -10.99 -9.01
CA MET A 62 -6.86 -12.06 -9.83
C MET A 62 -5.33 -12.11 -9.69
N ILE A 63 -4.68 -10.95 -9.64
CA ILE A 63 -3.23 -10.86 -9.39
C ILE A 63 -2.90 -11.32 -7.95
N GLU A 64 -3.72 -10.94 -6.98
CA GLU A 64 -3.54 -11.30 -5.56
C GLU A 64 -3.50 -12.83 -5.35
N ILE A 65 -4.35 -13.56 -6.07
CA ILE A 65 -4.45 -15.02 -5.99
C ILE A 65 -3.47 -15.78 -6.88
N GLY A 66 -2.67 -15.07 -7.70
CA GLY A 66 -1.66 -15.66 -8.55
C GLY A 66 -2.18 -16.20 -9.87
N VAL A 67 -3.22 -15.59 -10.46
CA VAL A 67 -3.60 -15.87 -11.85
C VAL A 67 -2.45 -15.44 -12.77
N GLU A 68 -2.06 -16.33 -13.68
CA GLU A 68 -0.99 -16.07 -14.64
C GLU A 68 -1.40 -14.98 -15.64
N PRO A 69 -0.46 -14.16 -16.15
CA PRO A 69 -0.78 -13.03 -17.03
C PRO A 69 -1.61 -13.38 -18.27
N GLU A 70 -1.46 -14.58 -18.82
CA GLU A 70 -2.17 -15.07 -20.01
C GLU A 70 -3.67 -15.28 -19.76
N ASP A 71 -4.01 -15.54 -18.51
CA ASP A 71 -5.38 -15.77 -18.05
C ASP A 71 -6.03 -14.51 -17.49
N LEU A 72 -5.27 -13.42 -17.33
CA LEU A 72 -5.84 -12.14 -16.95
C LEU A 72 -6.68 -11.53 -18.09
N PRO A 73 -7.59 -10.61 -17.78
CA PRO A 73 -8.25 -9.73 -18.73
C PRO A 73 -7.28 -8.93 -19.63
N ASN A 74 -6.81 -9.50 -20.75
CA ASN A 74 -5.71 -8.97 -21.60
C ASN A 74 -5.79 -7.46 -21.88
N PHE A 75 -6.93 -6.96 -22.36
CA PHE A 75 -7.05 -5.54 -22.66
C PHE A 75 -7.02 -4.70 -21.37
N CYS A 76 -7.78 -5.10 -20.35
CA CYS A 76 -7.82 -4.41 -19.06
C CYS A 76 -6.44 -4.38 -18.38
N TYR A 77 -5.69 -5.48 -18.46
CA TYR A 77 -4.36 -5.61 -17.88
C TYR A 77 -3.33 -4.75 -18.62
N SER A 78 -3.32 -4.77 -19.96
CA SER A 78 -2.43 -3.88 -20.74
C SER A 78 -2.69 -2.39 -20.47
N GLN A 79 -3.97 -1.99 -20.33
CA GLN A 79 -4.31 -0.63 -19.94
C GLN A 79 -3.84 -0.29 -18.52
N ASN A 80 -3.88 -1.25 -17.59
CA ASN A 80 -3.36 -1.07 -16.24
C ASN A 80 -1.84 -0.83 -16.24
N LEU A 81 -1.09 -1.61 -17.02
CA LEU A 81 0.36 -1.44 -17.18
C LEU A 81 0.71 -0.07 -17.78
N GLU A 82 0.05 0.34 -18.87
CA GLU A 82 0.29 1.64 -19.50
C GLU A 82 -0.07 2.81 -18.58
N GLN A 83 -1.16 2.69 -17.83
CA GLN A 83 -1.56 3.68 -16.83
C GLN A 83 -0.50 3.83 -15.73
N ILE A 84 0.09 2.72 -15.27
CA ILE A 84 1.16 2.73 -14.27
C ILE A 84 2.46 3.31 -14.85
N ARG A 85 2.83 2.93 -16.09
CA ARG A 85 3.98 3.50 -16.79
C ARG A 85 3.90 5.02 -16.84
N ARG A 86 2.77 5.57 -17.30
CA ARG A 86 2.54 7.01 -17.42
C ARG A 86 2.52 7.70 -16.06
N TYR A 87 1.94 7.05 -15.05
CA TYR A 87 1.88 7.63 -13.71
C TYR A 87 3.26 7.69 -13.05
N VAL A 88 4.06 6.63 -13.14
CA VAL A 88 5.38 6.53 -12.50
C VAL A 88 6.45 7.32 -13.26
N LEU A 89 6.54 7.15 -14.58
CA LEU A 89 7.61 7.75 -15.39
C LEU A 89 7.27 9.17 -15.87
N GLU A 90 6.02 9.40 -16.27
CA GLU A 90 5.63 10.68 -16.89
C GLU A 90 4.94 11.63 -15.90
N LYS A 91 4.66 11.18 -14.66
CA LYS A 91 3.88 11.91 -13.65
C LYS A 91 2.51 12.35 -14.18
N LYS A 92 1.91 11.56 -15.09
CA LYS A 92 0.64 11.84 -15.77
C LYS A 92 -0.42 10.81 -15.41
N GLY A 93 -1.68 11.22 -15.50
CA GLY A 93 -2.83 10.35 -15.30
C GLY A 93 -3.47 10.50 -13.93
N ARG A 94 -4.38 9.57 -13.59
CA ARG A 94 -5.09 9.58 -12.31
C ARG A 94 -4.19 9.02 -11.21
N LYS A 95 -4.39 9.47 -9.97
CA LYS A 95 -3.74 8.90 -8.79
C LYS A 95 -4.01 7.39 -8.76
N MET A 96 -2.95 6.60 -8.68
CA MET A 96 -3.03 5.17 -8.48
C MET A 96 -3.08 4.88 -7.00
N ILE A 97 -4.00 4.03 -6.59
CA ILE A 97 -4.20 3.61 -5.20
C ILE A 97 -4.30 2.08 -5.23
N ASP A 98 -3.49 1.43 -4.40
CA ASP A 98 -3.47 -0.02 -4.15
C ASP A 98 -3.46 -0.88 -5.43
N ARG A 99 -2.72 -0.43 -6.46
CA ARG A 99 -2.59 -1.17 -7.73
C ARG A 99 -1.64 -2.33 -7.55
N ARG A 100 -2.09 -3.55 -7.83
CA ARG A 100 -1.27 -4.76 -7.75
C ARG A 100 -0.79 -5.19 -9.12
N LEU A 101 0.45 -5.67 -9.19
CA LEU A 101 1.08 -6.23 -10.39
C LEU A 101 2.03 -7.36 -10.00
N PRO A 102 2.29 -8.33 -10.88
CA PRO A 102 3.50 -9.14 -10.83
C PRO A 102 4.74 -8.24 -10.86
N ILE A 103 5.75 -8.56 -10.03
CA ILE A 103 6.99 -7.78 -9.94
C ILE A 103 7.68 -7.67 -11.31
N LYS A 104 7.74 -8.78 -12.06
CA LYS A 104 8.36 -8.84 -13.39
C LYS A 104 7.74 -7.83 -14.35
N ASP A 105 6.42 -7.69 -14.30
CA ASP A 105 5.66 -6.83 -15.20
C ASP A 105 5.81 -5.36 -14.81
N LEU A 106 5.88 -5.03 -13.52
CA LEU A 106 6.25 -3.66 -13.11
C LEU A 106 7.64 -3.30 -13.63
N LEU A 107 8.62 -4.18 -13.44
CA LEU A 107 10.00 -3.92 -13.82
C LEU A 107 10.14 -3.72 -15.34
N SER A 108 9.55 -4.60 -16.14
CA SER A 108 9.54 -4.47 -17.60
C SER A 108 8.82 -3.20 -18.05
N THR A 109 7.67 -2.88 -17.46
CA THR A 109 6.89 -1.66 -17.75
C THR A 109 7.68 -0.38 -17.48
N LEU A 110 8.52 -0.38 -16.44
CA LEU A 110 9.36 0.76 -16.07
C LEU A 110 10.73 0.79 -16.78
N GLY A 111 10.98 -0.17 -17.68
CA GLY A 111 12.23 -0.29 -18.43
C GLY A 111 13.43 -0.63 -17.56
N VAL A 112 13.22 -1.41 -16.49
CA VAL A 112 14.28 -1.84 -15.56
C VAL A 112 14.33 -3.37 -15.49
N SER A 113 15.54 -3.91 -15.35
CA SER A 113 15.79 -5.36 -15.43
C SER A 113 15.72 -6.09 -14.09
N SER A 114 15.79 -5.35 -12.98
CA SER A 114 15.82 -5.92 -11.62
C SER A 114 15.41 -4.89 -10.58
N ILE A 115 15.11 -5.33 -9.37
CA ILE A 115 14.85 -4.46 -8.20
C ILE A 115 16.07 -3.57 -7.88
N ARG A 116 17.28 -4.09 -8.07
CA ARG A 116 18.51 -3.31 -7.89
C ARG A 116 18.61 -2.18 -8.93
N HIS A 117 18.29 -2.49 -10.19
CA HIS A 117 18.23 -1.48 -11.25
C HIS A 117 17.14 -0.45 -10.96
N PHE A 118 15.93 -0.88 -10.57
CA PHE A 118 14.84 0.00 -10.12
C PHE A 118 15.33 0.99 -9.07
N SER A 119 15.92 0.48 -7.98
CA SER A 119 16.39 1.31 -6.85
C SER A 119 17.48 2.29 -7.29
N THR A 120 18.42 1.84 -8.12
CA THR A 120 19.53 2.68 -8.59
C THR A 120 19.07 3.78 -9.54
N LYS A 121 18.12 3.47 -10.44
CA LYS A 121 17.53 4.42 -11.39
C LYS A 121 16.73 5.48 -10.65
N PHE A 122 15.75 5.06 -9.86
CA PHE A 122 14.83 5.99 -9.21
C PHE A 122 15.46 6.78 -8.05
N LYS A 123 16.49 6.25 -7.39
CA LYS A 123 17.31 7.06 -6.47
C LYS A 123 17.99 8.26 -7.14
N LYS A 124 18.26 8.19 -8.45
CA LYS A 124 18.83 9.32 -9.21
C LYS A 124 17.76 10.25 -9.78
N GLU A 125 16.59 9.71 -10.13
CA GLU A 125 15.51 10.46 -10.79
C GLU A 125 14.59 11.18 -9.81
N TRP A 126 14.34 10.61 -8.61
CA TRP A 126 13.48 11.22 -7.61
C TRP A 126 14.24 12.18 -6.70
N SER A 127 13.55 13.25 -6.32
CA SER A 127 14.10 14.29 -5.44
C SER A 127 14.34 13.78 -4.02
N ASN A 128 13.50 12.84 -3.59
CA ASN A 128 13.61 12.14 -2.33
C ASN A 128 13.41 10.64 -2.60
N PHE A 129 14.25 9.82 -1.98
CA PHE A 129 14.23 8.37 -2.13
C PHE A 129 14.57 7.72 -0.80
N SER A 130 13.70 6.83 -0.33
CA SER A 130 13.95 5.98 0.82
C SER A 130 13.52 4.56 0.50
N GLN A 131 14.22 3.58 1.05
CA GLN A 131 13.80 2.20 0.99
C GLN A 131 14.16 1.48 2.28
N VAL A 132 13.31 0.52 2.66
CA VAL A 132 13.54 -0.35 3.80
C VAL A 132 13.11 -1.75 3.43
N GLN A 133 13.94 -2.73 3.77
CA GLN A 133 13.67 -4.14 3.56
C GLN A 133 13.72 -4.89 4.88
N GLU A 134 12.77 -5.79 5.09
CA GLU A 134 12.76 -6.76 6.17
C GLU A 134 12.11 -8.05 5.65
N ASN A 135 12.79 -9.19 5.84
CA ASN A 135 12.37 -10.48 5.31
C ASN A 135 12.08 -10.44 3.80
N ASN A 136 10.88 -10.89 3.39
CA ASN A 136 10.42 -10.95 2.01
C ASN A 136 9.68 -9.69 1.55
N VAL A 137 9.76 -8.59 2.31
CA VAL A 137 9.08 -7.32 1.96
C VAL A 137 10.10 -6.21 1.80
N LEU A 138 10.00 -5.50 0.67
CA LEU A 138 10.73 -4.26 0.41
C LEU A 138 9.72 -3.13 0.22
N LEU A 139 9.84 -2.08 1.04
CA LEU A 139 9.16 -0.82 0.82
C LEU A 139 10.09 0.19 0.16
N VAL A 140 9.60 0.90 -0.84
CA VAL A 140 10.32 2.00 -1.49
C VAL A 140 9.40 3.21 -1.57
N ALA A 141 9.87 4.36 -1.10
CA ALA A 141 9.18 5.64 -1.19
C ALA A 141 10.01 6.62 -2.02
N GLY A 142 9.34 7.40 -2.88
CA GLY A 142 9.98 8.50 -3.58
C GLY A 142 9.05 9.44 -4.30
N ASP A 143 9.38 10.73 -4.28
CA ASP A 143 8.50 11.84 -4.62
C ASP A 143 7.10 11.75 -3.94
N THR A 144 6.12 11.15 -4.62
CA THR A 144 4.75 10.93 -4.11
C THR A 144 4.31 9.48 -4.24
N LEU A 145 5.25 8.60 -4.59
CA LEU A 145 5.03 7.20 -4.87
C LEU A 145 5.50 6.34 -3.69
N LEU A 146 4.75 5.27 -3.45
CA LEU A 146 5.08 4.26 -2.47
C LEU A 146 4.91 2.89 -3.12
N PHE A 147 5.90 2.02 -2.99
CA PHE A 147 5.89 0.68 -3.54
C PHE A 147 6.09 -0.31 -2.40
N ARG A 148 5.24 -1.33 -2.34
CA ARG A 148 5.42 -2.50 -1.49
C ARG A 148 5.66 -3.71 -2.36
N PHE A 149 6.90 -4.18 -2.41
CA PHE A 149 7.27 -5.44 -3.04
C PHE A 149 7.13 -6.57 -2.03
N ASP A 150 6.33 -7.58 -2.37
CA ASP A 150 6.18 -8.83 -1.63
C ASP A 150 6.81 -9.96 -2.44
N PHE A 151 8.04 -10.32 -2.08
CA PHE A 151 8.84 -11.30 -2.81
C PHE A 151 8.31 -12.73 -2.64
N HIS A 152 7.69 -13.04 -1.50
CA HIS A 152 7.08 -14.34 -1.29
C HIS A 152 5.92 -14.56 -2.26
N ARG A 153 5.15 -13.50 -2.52
CA ARG A 153 3.99 -13.54 -3.42
C ARG A 153 4.32 -13.18 -4.86
N GLY A 154 5.51 -12.66 -5.13
CA GLY A 154 5.92 -12.23 -6.47
C GLY A 154 5.16 -11.00 -6.99
N ILE A 155 4.54 -10.22 -6.10
CA ILE A 155 3.74 -9.04 -6.47
C ILE A 155 4.30 -7.74 -5.89
N VAL A 156 3.90 -6.64 -6.51
CA VAL A 156 4.14 -5.29 -6.03
C VAL A 156 2.83 -4.53 -5.95
N THR A 157 2.63 -3.81 -4.86
CA THR A 157 1.51 -2.87 -4.69
C THR A 157 2.03 -1.45 -4.85
N VAL A 158 1.50 -0.72 -5.83
CA VAL A 158 1.78 0.69 -6.07
C VAL A 158 0.79 1.55 -5.31
N ASN A 159 1.31 2.50 -4.54
CA ASN A 159 0.62 3.35 -3.57
C ASN A 159 -0.30 2.54 -2.65
N PRO A 160 0.27 1.67 -1.79
CA PRO A 160 -0.46 0.81 -0.87
C PRO A 160 -1.11 1.61 0.28
N THR A 161 -1.95 2.61 -0.01
CA THR A 161 -2.54 3.51 0.99
C THR A 161 -3.50 2.78 1.93
N LYS A 162 -4.28 1.83 1.40
CA LYS A 162 -5.25 1.02 2.18
C LYS A 162 -4.68 -0.30 2.65
N ASP A 163 -3.36 -0.45 2.59
CA ASP A 163 -2.69 -1.64 3.12
C ASP A 163 -2.76 -1.61 4.65
N ARG A 164 -3.40 -2.64 5.20
CA ARG A 164 -3.68 -2.74 6.63
C ARG A 164 -2.46 -3.23 7.38
N ILE A 165 -2.19 -2.59 8.51
CA ILE A 165 -1.03 -2.91 9.34
C ILE A 165 -1.42 -3.95 10.38
N HIS A 166 -1.15 -5.22 10.04
CA HIS A 166 -1.59 -6.37 10.83
C HIS A 166 -0.57 -6.95 11.80
N SER A 167 0.65 -6.43 11.83
CA SER A 167 1.68 -6.91 12.76
C SER A 167 2.66 -5.80 13.13
N TYR A 168 3.34 -6.00 14.25
CA TYR A 168 4.38 -5.09 14.72
C TYR A 168 5.50 -4.94 13.67
N ASP A 169 5.89 -6.03 13.00
CA ASP A 169 6.93 -6.00 11.96
C ASP A 169 6.52 -5.10 10.79
N VAL A 170 5.27 -5.21 10.31
CA VAL A 170 4.76 -4.34 9.24
C VAL A 170 4.71 -2.89 9.72
N PHE A 171 4.23 -2.64 10.94
CA PHE A 171 4.19 -1.30 11.54
C PHE A 171 5.58 -0.67 11.60
N LYS A 172 6.55 -1.42 12.13
CA LYS A 172 7.95 -1.03 12.24
C LYS A 172 8.56 -0.72 10.88
N LEU A 173 8.28 -1.54 9.87
CA LEU A 173 8.78 -1.38 8.51
C LEU A 173 8.31 -0.05 7.88
N TYR A 174 7.02 0.26 7.97
CA TYR A 174 6.46 1.53 7.48
C TYR A 174 6.99 2.74 8.25
N CYS A 175 7.03 2.68 9.58
CA CYS A 175 7.56 3.76 10.40
C CYS A 175 9.03 4.05 10.08
N LYS A 176 9.87 3.02 9.92
CA LYS A 176 11.28 3.18 9.53
C LYS A 176 11.42 3.83 8.14
N LEU A 177 10.59 3.41 7.19
CA LEU A 177 10.57 4.00 5.85
C LEU A 177 10.22 5.48 5.91
N PHE A 178 9.12 5.84 6.57
CA PHE A 178 8.63 7.21 6.63
C PHE A 178 9.52 8.11 7.50
N SER A 179 10.07 7.59 8.59
CA SER A 179 11.09 8.28 9.40
C SER A 179 12.28 8.69 8.55
N THR A 180 12.81 7.78 7.73
CA THR A 180 13.91 8.07 6.81
C THR A 180 13.47 9.02 5.69
N TYR A 181 12.29 8.77 5.10
CA TYR A 181 11.78 9.53 3.96
C TYR A 181 11.46 10.98 4.29
N TYR A 182 10.85 11.23 5.45
CA TYR A 182 10.49 12.58 5.90
C TYR A 182 11.58 13.22 6.78
N GLU A 183 12.72 12.56 6.92
CA GLU A 183 13.85 13.00 7.75
C GLU A 183 13.43 13.29 9.20
N VAL A 184 12.55 12.46 9.76
CA VAL A 184 12.00 12.59 11.12
C VAL A 184 12.58 11.50 11.99
N GLU A 185 13.26 11.87 13.08
CA GLU A 185 13.79 10.89 14.04
C GLU A 185 12.63 10.22 14.78
N SER A 186 12.58 8.90 14.71
CA SER A 186 11.54 8.13 15.40
C SER A 186 12.09 6.85 16.01
N ASN A 187 11.44 6.40 17.07
CA ASN A 187 11.70 5.15 17.76
C ASN A 187 10.38 4.41 17.98
N ILE A 188 10.43 3.09 17.97
CA ILE A 188 9.24 2.24 18.02
C ILE A 188 9.44 1.25 19.15
N ARG A 189 8.41 1.10 19.99
CA ARG A 189 8.41 0.18 21.12
C ARG A 189 7.21 -0.74 21.03
N ASP A 190 7.48 -2.03 21.23
CA ASP A 190 6.46 -3.04 21.44
C ASP A 190 6.21 -3.14 22.95
N LEU A 191 5.02 -2.77 23.41
CA LEU A 191 4.64 -2.92 24.81
C LEU A 191 4.02 -4.29 25.06
N THR A 192 3.13 -4.70 24.17
CA THR A 192 2.47 -6.01 24.18
C THR A 192 2.14 -6.41 22.74
N SER A 193 1.75 -7.67 22.51
CA SER A 193 1.43 -8.19 21.18
C SER A 193 0.46 -7.36 20.33
N ASN A 194 -0.38 -6.53 20.97
CA ASN A 194 -1.34 -5.67 20.30
C ASN A 194 -1.24 -4.19 20.68
N TRP A 195 -0.20 -3.76 21.43
CA TRP A 195 -0.01 -2.36 21.82
C TRP A 195 1.39 -1.88 21.47
N TRP A 196 1.45 -0.93 20.55
CA TRP A 196 2.69 -0.37 20.03
C TRP A 196 2.75 1.13 20.26
N ILE A 197 3.95 1.64 20.49
CA ILE A 197 4.22 3.07 20.63
C ILE A 197 5.20 3.52 19.55
N LEU A 198 4.81 4.55 18.81
CA LEU A 198 5.69 5.32 17.93
C LEU A 198 6.05 6.64 18.63
N SER A 199 7.32 6.80 18.96
CA SER A 199 7.88 8.03 19.53
C SER A 199 8.60 8.81 18.44
N ILE A 200 8.22 10.07 18.21
CA ILE A 200 8.82 10.96 17.23
C ILE A 200 9.46 12.16 17.94
N LEU A 201 10.73 12.42 17.66
CA LEU A 201 11.48 13.54 18.24
C LEU A 201 11.55 14.72 17.27
N LEU A 202 11.21 15.90 17.76
CA LEU A 202 11.22 17.16 17.01
C LEU A 202 11.98 18.24 17.77
N LYS A 203 12.71 19.07 17.01
CA LYS A 203 13.38 20.26 17.52
C LYS A 203 12.55 21.49 17.14
N ASP A 204 12.56 22.51 18.00
CA ASP A 204 12.04 23.85 17.69
C ASP A 204 10.56 23.90 17.27
N VAL A 205 9.69 23.14 17.94
CA VAL A 205 8.26 23.04 17.59
C VAL A 205 7.39 23.94 18.45
N ASP A 206 6.46 24.64 17.81
CA ASP A 206 5.39 25.37 18.49
C ASP A 206 4.31 24.42 19.03
N THR A 207 4.06 24.48 20.34
CA THR A 207 3.03 23.70 21.04
C THR A 207 1.62 23.88 20.45
N ALA A 208 1.32 25.03 19.84
CA ALA A 208 0.02 25.25 19.18
C ALA A 208 -0.19 24.29 18.00
N ASN A 209 0.86 24.03 17.22
CA ASN A 209 0.79 23.11 16.09
C ASN A 209 0.68 21.64 16.54
N LEU A 210 1.29 21.28 17.67
CA LEU A 210 1.13 19.94 18.28
C LEU A 210 -0.31 19.68 18.71
N ARG A 211 -0.97 20.69 19.30
CA ARG A 211 -2.39 20.58 19.67
C ARG A 211 -3.31 20.47 18.45
N ALA A 212 -2.95 21.08 17.32
CA ALA A 212 -3.71 20.93 16.08
C ALA A 212 -3.64 19.49 15.53
N LEU A 213 -2.50 18.81 15.68
CA LEU A 213 -2.34 17.40 15.28
C LEU A 213 -3.32 16.49 16.05
N GLN A 214 -3.43 16.67 17.36
CA GLN A 214 -4.34 15.92 18.25
C GLN A 214 -5.83 16.12 17.92
N LYS A 215 -6.19 17.25 17.31
CA LYS A 215 -7.57 17.57 16.93
C LYS A 215 -7.89 17.25 15.47
N SER A 216 -6.91 16.78 14.71
CA SER A 216 -7.12 16.48 13.29
C SER A 216 -7.86 15.15 13.10
N GLU A 217 -8.48 14.96 11.93
CA GLU A 217 -9.17 13.71 11.59
C GLU A 217 -8.27 12.47 11.74
N LEU A 218 -6.97 12.65 11.52
CA LEU A 218 -5.94 11.65 11.70
C LEU A 218 -5.86 11.10 13.14
N ALA A 219 -6.22 11.90 14.15
CA ALA A 219 -6.19 11.45 15.54
C ALA A 219 -7.15 10.26 15.78
N GLY A 220 -8.24 10.17 15.01
CA GLY A 220 -9.18 9.05 15.08
C GLY A 220 -8.64 7.72 14.53
N ALA A 221 -7.47 7.73 13.87
CA ALA A 221 -6.80 6.52 13.39
C ALA A 221 -5.87 5.88 14.43
N PHE A 222 -5.65 6.55 15.57
CA PHE A 222 -4.76 6.12 16.64
C PHE A 222 -5.55 6.06 17.96
N GLU A 223 -5.07 5.25 18.91
CA GLU A 223 -5.69 5.21 20.24
C GLU A 223 -5.48 6.54 20.96
N ALA A 224 -4.25 7.04 20.89
CA ALA A 224 -3.90 8.33 21.46
C ALA A 224 -2.67 8.94 20.80
N ILE A 225 -2.60 10.27 20.87
CA ILE A 225 -1.43 11.07 20.48
C ILE A 225 -1.10 11.99 21.65
N TYR A 226 0.04 11.78 22.29
CA TYR A 226 0.54 12.60 23.38
C TYR A 226 1.76 13.40 22.92
N TYR A 227 2.04 14.49 23.61
CA TYR A 227 3.31 15.18 23.47
C TYR A 227 3.87 15.54 24.84
N LYS A 228 5.20 15.58 24.93
CA LYS A 228 5.95 16.02 26.11
C LYS A 228 7.21 16.76 25.66
N GLU A 229 7.64 17.70 26.48
CA GLU A 229 8.93 18.39 26.29
C GLU A 229 10.03 17.61 27.01
N ILE A 230 11.14 17.36 26.32
CA ILE A 230 12.34 16.69 26.82
C ILE A 230 13.55 17.45 26.29
N ASP A 231 14.34 18.07 27.18
CA ASP A 231 15.61 18.72 26.86
C ASP A 231 15.54 19.64 25.63
N ASP A 232 14.63 20.62 25.65
CA ASP A 232 14.35 21.58 24.56
C ASP A 232 13.85 20.95 23.24
N LYS A 233 13.47 19.66 23.28
CA LYS A 233 12.81 18.95 22.18
C LYS A 233 11.37 18.63 22.54
N ALA A 234 10.52 18.57 21.53
CA ALA A 234 9.20 17.98 21.66
C ALA A 234 9.26 16.50 21.26
N GLN A 235 8.77 15.62 22.11
CA GLN A 235 8.51 14.23 21.78
C GLN A 235 7.01 14.05 21.57
N ILE A 236 6.62 13.51 20.42
CA ILE A 236 5.26 13.03 20.15
C ILE A 236 5.25 11.53 20.36
N ASP A 237 4.37 11.04 21.22
CA ASP A 237 4.13 9.61 21.41
C ASP A 237 2.75 9.26 20.81
N VAL A 238 2.73 8.34 19.87
CA VAL A 238 1.52 7.84 19.21
C VAL A 238 1.29 6.40 19.62
N GLU A 239 0.13 6.14 20.20
CA GLU A 239 -0.27 4.81 20.66
C GLU A 239 -1.17 4.13 19.63
N VAL A 240 -0.83 2.88 19.33
CA VAL A 240 -1.61 1.98 18.48
C VAL A 240 -2.01 0.79 19.32
N ILE A 241 -3.30 0.64 19.60
CA ILE A 241 -3.87 -0.56 20.19
C ILE A 241 -4.68 -1.28 19.13
N ARG A 242 -4.31 -2.53 18.82
CA ARG A 242 -5.06 -3.38 17.91
C ARG A 242 -6.09 -4.18 18.69
N ASN A 243 -7.35 -3.83 18.50
CA ASN A 243 -8.48 -4.66 18.90
C ASN A 243 -9.43 -4.81 17.70
N ASP A 244 -10.22 -5.89 17.67
CA ASP A 244 -11.10 -6.20 16.53
C ASP A 244 -12.22 -5.17 16.33
N SER A 245 -12.47 -4.30 17.32
CA SER A 245 -13.48 -3.24 17.30
C SER A 245 -12.98 -1.88 16.81
N SER A 246 -11.66 -1.68 16.73
CA SER A 246 -11.03 -0.40 16.38
C SER A 246 -11.01 -0.17 14.86
N THR A 247 -10.97 1.11 14.47
CA THR A 247 -10.66 1.51 13.09
C THR A 247 -9.33 0.88 12.68
N PRO A 248 -9.25 0.17 11.53
CA PRO A 248 -8.01 -0.45 11.11
C PRO A 248 -6.94 0.60 10.84
N LEU A 249 -5.72 0.36 11.36
CA LEU A 249 -4.56 1.16 10.99
C LEU A 249 -4.12 0.80 9.58
N GLU A 250 -4.08 1.80 8.69
CA GLU A 250 -3.67 1.69 7.29
C GLU A 250 -2.37 2.46 7.06
N ALA A 251 -1.62 2.12 6.01
CA ALA A 251 -0.35 2.76 5.68
C ALA A 251 -0.48 4.28 5.43
N GLU A 252 -1.62 4.74 4.90
CA GLU A 252 -1.87 6.18 4.70
C GLU A 252 -1.93 6.96 6.01
N HIS A 253 -2.43 6.37 7.11
CA HIS A 253 -2.47 7.05 8.41
C HIS A 253 -1.05 7.35 8.90
N LEU A 254 -0.13 6.40 8.74
CA LEU A 254 1.28 6.63 9.07
C LEU A 254 1.92 7.64 8.13
N GLN A 255 1.66 7.52 6.81
CA GLN A 255 2.20 8.47 5.84
C GLN A 255 1.76 9.91 6.15
N GLU A 256 0.48 10.10 6.46
CA GLU A 256 -0.08 11.41 6.80
C GLU A 256 0.47 11.94 8.13
N LEU A 257 0.62 11.07 9.14
CA LEU A 257 1.25 11.43 10.41
C LEU A 257 2.66 11.98 10.19
N PHE A 258 3.52 11.23 9.52
CA PHE A 258 4.90 11.66 9.27
C PHE A 258 4.96 12.91 8.38
N LEU A 259 4.09 13.04 7.37
CA LEU A 259 4.00 14.23 6.53
C LEU A 259 3.57 15.48 7.32
N LYS A 260 2.59 15.36 8.22
CA LYS A 260 2.17 16.48 9.08
C LYS A 260 3.29 16.86 10.02
N VAL A 261 3.88 15.86 10.68
CA VAL A 261 4.96 16.06 11.65
C VAL A 261 6.21 16.67 10.99
N SER A 262 6.56 16.27 9.77
CA SER A 262 7.71 16.85 9.05
C SER A 262 7.53 18.32 8.73
N LYS A 263 6.28 18.78 8.53
CA LYS A 263 5.95 20.21 8.31
C LYS A 263 5.95 21.04 9.59
N LEU A 264 6.02 20.40 10.76
CA LEU A 264 6.12 21.10 12.05
C LEU A 264 7.56 21.56 12.35
N LYS A 265 8.54 20.98 11.66
CA LYS A 265 9.93 21.42 11.73
C LYS A 265 10.05 22.77 11.03
N LYS A 266 10.54 23.78 11.74
CA LYS A 266 10.90 25.08 11.16
C LYS A 266 12.21 24.99 10.40
#